data_AF-A0A0A0J0W0-F1
#
_entry.id   AF-A0A0A0J0W0-F1
#
_cell.length_a   1.000
_cell.length_b   1.000
_cell.length_c   1.000
_cell.angle_alpha   90.00
_cell.angle_beta   90.00
_cell.angle_gamma   90.00
#
_symmetry.space_group_name_H-M   'P 1'
#
loop_
_entity.id
_entity.type
_entity.pdbx_description
1 polymer ?
#
loop_
_entity_poly.entity_id
_entity_poly.type
_entity_poly.pdbx_seq_one_letter_code
_entity_poly.pdbx_strand_id
1 'polypeptide(L)'
;MYPLVRELAVDGIPVTVTCRVLRIARQPYYRWLEAPVSDADWVAAHRANALFDAHRDDPEFGYRYLHEEAADAGQVMTERTAWAICSQQGWWS
;
A
#
# COMPACT_ATOMS: atom_id res chain seq x y z
N MET A 1 8.65 -7.72 -4.54
CA MET A 1 9.64 -8.47 -5.35
C MET A 1 9.64 -8.05 -6.82
N TYR A 2 8.49 -7.88 -7.48
CA TYR A 2 8.44 -7.44 -8.88
C TYR A 2 8.98 -6.02 -9.17
N PRO A 3 8.85 -5.01 -8.27
CA PRO A 3 9.50 -3.71 -8.46
C PRO A 3 11.01 -3.82 -8.70
N LEU A 4 11.71 -4.64 -7.89
CA LEU A 4 13.14 -4.90 -8.05
C LEU A 4 13.48 -5.50 -9.43
N VAL A 5 12.67 -6.42 -9.95
CA VAL A 5 12.89 -6.99 -11.29
C VAL A 5 12.80 -5.92 -12.38
N ARG A 6 11.85 -4.99 -12.23
CA ARG A 6 11.68 -3.86 -13.14
C ARG A 6 12.84 -2.87 -13.05
N GLU A 7 13.27 -2.52 -11.84
CA GLU A 7 14.41 -1.62 -11.60
C GLU A 7 15.68 -2.16 -12.28
N LEU A 8 16.02 -3.42 -12.02
CA LEU A 8 17.20 -4.05 -12.64
C LEU A 8 17.07 -4.16 -14.17
N ALA A 9 15.85 -4.32 -14.69
CA ALA A 9 15.63 -4.31 -16.13
C ALA A 9 15.83 -2.93 -16.77
N VAL A 10 15.49 -1.85 -16.05
CA VAL A 10 15.80 -0.46 -16.47
C VAL A 10 17.33 -0.27 -16.52
N ASP A 11 18.07 -0.89 -15.59
CA ASP A 11 19.54 -0.88 -15.57
C ASP A 11 20.18 -1.84 -16.60
N GLY A 12 19.39 -2.45 -17.48
CA GLY A 12 19.87 -3.32 -18.55
C GLY A 12 20.13 -4.78 -18.15
N ILE A 13 19.80 -5.18 -16.91
CA ILE A 13 19.92 -6.57 -16.48
C ILE A 13 18.75 -7.38 -17.05
N PRO A 14 18.99 -8.50 -17.77
CA PRO A 14 17.90 -9.28 -18.35
C PRO A 14 16.92 -9.83 -17.30
N VAL A 15 15.62 -9.62 -17.51
CA VAL A 15 14.53 -10.17 -16.69
C VAL A 15 14.66 -11.69 -16.49
N THR A 16 15.19 -12.39 -17.50
CA THR A 16 15.42 -13.84 -17.42
C THR A 16 16.45 -14.24 -16.35
N VAL A 17 17.47 -13.41 -16.15
CA VAL A 17 18.52 -13.62 -15.14
C VAL A 17 17.97 -13.29 -13.76
N THR A 18 17.33 -12.13 -13.60
CA THR A 18 16.79 -11.69 -12.31
C THR A 18 15.69 -12.61 -11.81
N CYS A 19 14.72 -13.00 -12.66
CA CYS A 19 13.69 -13.96 -12.27
C CYS A 19 14.27 -15.33 -11.90
N ARG A 20 15.33 -15.78 -12.57
CA ARG A 20 16.02 -17.04 -12.24
C ARG A 20 16.68 -16.97 -10.87
N VAL A 21 17.42 -15.90 -10.58
CA VAL A 21 18.10 -15.69 -9.29
C VAL A 21 17.09 -15.57 -8.14
N LEU A 22 16.01 -14.82 -8.34
CA LEU A 22 14.94 -14.65 -7.35
C LEU A 22 14.00 -15.86 -7.25
N ARG A 23 14.20 -16.89 -8.10
CA ARG A 23 13.39 -18.11 -8.16
C ARG A 23 11.89 -17.85 -8.34
N ILE A 24 11.56 -16.91 -9.24
CA ILE A 24 10.18 -16.58 -9.60
C ILE A 24 9.90 -16.86 -11.08
N ALA A 25 8.63 -17.16 -11.38
CA ALA A 25 8.18 -17.32 -12.76
C ALA A 25 8.14 -15.95 -13.47
N ARG A 26 8.49 -15.94 -14.78
CA ARG A 26 8.43 -14.73 -15.63
C ARG A 26 7.00 -14.31 -15.97
N GLN A 27 6.08 -15.28 -16.11
CA GLN A 27 4.70 -15.03 -16.50
C GLN A 27 3.96 -14.09 -15.53
N PRO A 28 4.00 -14.29 -14.19
CA PRO A 28 3.34 -13.36 -13.28
C PRO A 28 4.05 -11.99 -13.20
N TYR A 29 5.35 -11.89 -13.48
CA TYR A 29 6.05 -10.61 -13.60
C TYR A 29 5.48 -9.77 -14.76
N TYR A 30 5.33 -10.36 -15.94
CA TYR A 30 4.79 -9.63 -17.09
C TYR A 30 3.31 -9.27 -16.90
N ARG A 31 2.50 -10.13 -16.26
CA ARG A 31 1.13 -9.76 -15.87
C ARG A 31 1.11 -8.58 -14.90
N TRP A 32 1.99 -8.60 -13.90
CA TRP A 32 2.11 -7.48 -12.95
C TRP A 32 2.57 -6.19 -13.65
N LEU A 33 3.39 -6.28 -14.71
CA LEU A 33 3.87 -5.11 -15.45
C LEU A 33 2.74 -4.33 -16.14
N GLU A 34 1.63 -4.98 -16.49
CA GLU A 34 0.45 -4.34 -17.10
C GLU A 34 -0.31 -3.46 -16.10
N ALA A 35 -0.41 -3.90 -14.85
CA ALA A 35 -1.06 -3.17 -13.77
C ALA A 35 -0.27 -3.32 -12.45
N PRO A 36 0.86 -2.60 -12.29
CA PRO A 36 1.74 -2.75 -11.14
C PRO A 36 1.12 -2.35 -9.80
N VAL A 37 0.15 -1.43 -9.86
CA VAL A 37 -0.66 -0.94 -8.74
C VAL A 37 -2.10 -1.21 -9.11
N SER A 38 -2.77 -2.07 -8.34
CA SER A 38 -4.19 -2.35 -8.55
C SER A 38 -5.07 -1.25 -7.95
N ASP A 39 -6.34 -1.20 -8.35
CA ASP A 39 -7.32 -0.29 -7.73
C ASP A 39 -7.45 -0.54 -6.22
N ALA A 40 -7.31 -1.80 -5.80
CA ALA A 40 -7.32 -2.15 -4.38
C ALA A 40 -6.11 -1.59 -3.64
N ASP A 41 -4.91 -1.66 -4.24
CA ASP A 41 -3.69 -1.06 -3.67
C ASP A 41 -3.83 0.47 -3.59
N TRP A 42 -4.37 1.10 -4.63
CA TRP A 42 -4.67 2.52 -4.66
C TRP A 42 -5.63 2.94 -3.54
N VAL A 43 -6.76 2.24 -3.39
CA VAL A 43 -7.74 2.54 -2.33
C VAL A 43 -7.12 2.32 -0.95
N ALA A 44 -6.36 1.24 -0.75
CA ALA A 44 -5.69 0.97 0.52
C ALA A 44 -4.70 2.09 0.88
N ALA A 45 -3.90 2.55 -0.10
CA ALA A 45 -2.95 3.64 0.09
C ALA A 45 -3.63 4.96 0.47
N HIS A 46 -4.70 5.35 -0.24
CA HIS A 46 -5.42 6.60 0.07
C HIS A 46 -6.10 6.57 1.44
N ARG A 47 -6.68 5.43 1.81
CA ARG A 47 -7.28 5.25 3.15
C ARG A 47 -6.23 5.32 4.26
N ALA A 48 -5.08 4.67 4.06
CA ALA A 48 -3.98 4.77 5.01
C ALA A 48 -3.44 6.20 5.11
N ASN A 49 -3.36 6.93 4.00
CA ASN A 49 -2.93 8.33 4.00
C ASN A 49 -3.92 9.24 4.73
N ALA A 50 -5.23 9.07 4.53
CA ALA A 50 -6.23 9.85 5.25
C ALA A 50 -6.20 9.60 6.77
N LEU A 51 -6.02 8.34 7.19
CA LEU A 51 -5.83 8.01 8.61
C LEU A 51 -4.52 8.59 9.17
N PHE A 52 -3.45 8.60 8.37
CA PHE A 52 -2.19 9.25 8.73
C PHE A 52 -2.36 10.75 8.91
N ASP A 53 -3.02 11.42 7.97
CA ASP A 53 -3.25 12.86 8.02
C ASP A 53 -4.11 13.23 9.24
N ALA A 54 -5.18 12.48 9.50
CA ALA A 54 -6.00 12.65 10.71
C ALA A 54 -5.18 12.47 11.99
N HIS A 55 -4.31 11.45 12.05
CA HIS A 55 -3.47 11.22 13.23
C HIS A 55 -2.36 12.26 13.38
N ARG A 56 -1.85 12.79 12.26
CA ARG A 56 -0.86 13.87 12.27
C ARG A 56 -1.48 15.17 12.78
N ASP A 57 -2.75 15.41 12.46
CA ASP A 57 -3.47 16.61 12.90
C ASP A 57 -3.88 16.53 14.38
N ASP A 58 -4.26 15.34 14.88
CA ASP A 58 -4.46 15.08 16.31
C ASP A 58 -3.90 13.70 16.74
N PRO A 59 -2.68 13.64 17.31
CA PRO A 59 -2.07 12.39 17.74
C PRO A 59 -2.77 11.71 18.93
N GLU A 60 -3.62 12.42 19.68
CA GLU A 60 -4.35 11.87 20.84
C GLU A 60 -5.60 11.08 20.39
N PHE A 61 -5.94 11.14 19.11
CA PHE A 61 -7.10 10.44 18.59
C PHE A 61 -6.82 8.94 18.40
N GLY A 62 -7.65 8.12 19.07
CA GLY A 62 -7.74 6.70 18.77
C GLY A 62 -8.43 6.42 17.42
N TYR A 63 -8.28 5.19 16.91
CA TYR A 63 -8.72 4.79 15.55
C TYR A 63 -10.19 5.10 15.21
N ARG A 64 -11.09 5.23 16.19
CA ARG A 64 -12.50 5.57 15.94
C ARG A 64 -12.67 7.00 15.48
N TYR A 65 -11.99 7.96 16.12
CA TYR A 65 -12.03 9.36 15.69
C TYR A 65 -11.29 9.54 14.36
N LEU A 66 -10.14 8.87 14.19
CA LEU A 66 -9.43 8.87 12.90
C LEU A 66 -10.27 8.32 11.75
N HIS A 67 -11.13 7.33 12.04
CA HIS A 67 -12.05 6.75 11.06
C HIS A 67 -13.12 7.75 10.59
N GLU A 68 -13.65 8.56 11.51
CA GLU A 68 -14.60 9.63 11.20
C GLU A 68 -13.93 10.75 10.39
N GLU A 69 -12.76 11.22 10.81
CA GLU A 69 -11.96 12.22 10.08
C GLU A 69 -11.60 11.75 8.67
N ALA A 70 -11.22 10.48 8.52
CA ALA A 70 -10.96 9.90 7.20
C ALA A 70 -12.22 9.85 6.32
N ALA A 71 -13.40 9.63 6.92
CA ALA A 71 -14.67 9.67 6.18
C ALA A 71 -15.02 11.09 5.73
N ASP A 72 -14.79 12.11 6.58
CA ASP A 72 -14.96 13.53 6.24
C ASP A 72 -13.99 13.98 5.15
N ALA A 73 -12.79 13.41 5.11
CA ALA A 73 -11.82 13.56 4.02
C ALA A 73 -12.20 12.75 2.74
N GLY A 74 -13.38 12.12 2.70
CA GLY A 74 -13.89 11.36 1.56
C GLY A 74 -13.35 9.93 1.43
N GLN A 75 -12.56 9.45 2.40
CA GLN A 75 -12.01 8.09 2.44
C GLN A 75 -12.84 7.17 3.34
N VAL A 76 -14.05 6.86 2.92
CA VAL A 76 -14.95 5.98 3.67
C VAL A 76 -14.42 4.54 3.71
N MET A 77 -14.42 3.95 4.91
CA MET A 77 -14.05 2.55 5.14
C MET A 77 -14.81 1.97 6.34
N THR A 78 -14.66 0.67 6.59
CA THR A 78 -15.22 0.07 7.81
C THR A 78 -14.32 0.37 9.01
N GLU A 79 -14.89 0.46 10.21
CA GLU A 79 -14.10 0.60 11.45
C GLU A 79 -13.02 -0.48 11.60
N ARG A 80 -13.33 -1.72 11.19
CA ARG A 80 -12.36 -2.82 11.21
C ARG A 80 -11.17 -2.55 10.28
N THR A 81 -11.40 -1.94 9.12
CA THR A 81 -10.34 -1.53 8.20
C THR A 81 -9.49 -0.44 8.81
N ALA A 82 -10.11 0.60 9.40
CA ALA A 82 -9.38 1.68 10.06
C ALA A 82 -8.52 1.16 11.22
N TRP A 83 -9.11 0.34 12.11
CA TRP A 83 -8.37 -0.31 13.19
C TRP A 83 -7.19 -1.14 12.68
N ALA A 84 -7.41 -1.97 11.65
CA ALA A 84 -6.34 -2.81 11.10
C ALA A 84 -5.19 -1.99 10.52
N ILE A 85 -5.48 -0.86 9.87
CA ILE A 85 -4.45 0.03 9.30
C ILE A 85 -3.71 0.76 10.42
N CYS A 86 -4.42 1.46 11.32
CA CYS A 86 -3.80 2.16 12.46
C CYS A 86 -2.95 1.21 13.31
N SER A 87 -3.41 -0.02 13.50
CA SER A 87 -2.69 -1.03 14.27
C SER A 87 -1.41 -1.51 13.59
N GLN A 88 -1.41 -1.67 12.27
CA GLN A 88 -0.19 -2.03 11.55
C GLN A 88 0.84 -0.90 11.54
N GLN A 89 0.40 0.36 11.60
CA GLN A 89 1.26 1.55 11.46
C GLN A 89 1.71 2.16 12.78
N GLY A 90 1.16 1.70 13.91
CA GLY A 90 1.55 2.23 15.20
C GLY A 90 0.82 3.50 15.62
N TRP A 91 -0.32 3.81 14.99
CA TRP A 91 -1.10 5.02 15.28
C TRP A 91 -2.12 4.72 16.37
N TRP A 92 -1.60 4.71 17.59
CA TRP A 92 -2.37 4.52 18.81
C TRP A 92 -2.38 5.81 19.62
N SER A 93 -3.45 5.97 20.39
CA SER A 93 -3.47 6.78 21.60
C SER A 93 -3.75 5.89 22.79
#